data_AF-A0A2M8IUD6-F1
#
_entry.id   AF-A0A2M8IUD6-F1
#
_cell.length_a   1.000
_cell.length_b   1.000
_cell.length_c   1.000
_cell.angle_alpha   90.00
_cell.angle_beta   90.00
_cell.angle_gamma   90.00
#
_symmetry.space_group_name_H-M   'P 1'
#
loop_
_entity.id
_entity.type
_entity.pdbx_description
1 polymer ?
#
loop_
_entity_poly.entity_id
_entity_poly.type
_entity_poly.pdbx_seq_one_letter_code
_entity_poly.pdbx_strand_id
1 'polypeptide(L)' 'AGHLSAEGAHGALLERLNKAPLLSLGLRLGEGSGAALAIGVLKGAVACHAGMATFAEAGVSGA' A
#
# COMPACT_ATOMS: atom_id res chain seq x y z
N ALA A 1 0.79 7.32 1.60
CA ALA A 1 2.19 7.35 2.05
C ALA A 1 2.80 5.97 1.86
N GLY A 2 4.06 5.85 1.46
CA GLY A 2 4.67 4.54 1.17
C GLY A 2 4.78 3.65 2.41
N HIS A 3 5.36 4.15 3.49
CA HIS A 3 5.39 3.47 4.78
C HIS A 3 5.30 4.47 5.94
N LEU A 4 5.09 3.95 7.15
CA LEU A 4 5.34 4.65 8.40
C LEU A 4 6.79 4.41 8.85
N SER A 5 7.64 5.43 8.70
CA SER A 5 8.93 5.56 9.40
C SER A 5 8.77 5.37 10.91
N ALA A 6 9.76 4.72 11.53
CA ALA A 6 9.86 4.58 13.00
C ALA A 6 10.35 5.87 13.69
N GLU A 7 10.55 6.95 12.95
CA GLU A 7 10.79 8.28 13.51
C GLU A 7 9.52 8.83 14.18
N GLY A 8 9.65 9.34 15.41
CA GLY A 8 8.50 9.65 16.26
C GLY A 8 7.50 10.66 15.66
N ALA A 9 7.97 11.61 14.85
CA ALA A 9 7.11 12.65 14.27
C ALA A 9 6.32 12.19 13.03
N HIS A 10 6.67 11.05 12.43
CA HIS A 10 6.14 10.71 11.11
C HIS A 10 4.65 10.36 11.14
N GLY A 11 4.16 9.66 12.17
CA GLY A 11 2.74 9.36 12.34
C GLY A 11 1.89 10.62 12.42
N ALA A 12 2.26 11.56 13.31
CA ALA A 12 1.57 12.85 13.44
C ALA A 12 1.63 13.69 12.15
N LEU A 13 2.74 13.63 11.40
CA LEU A 13 2.83 14.26 10.08
C LEU A 13 1.81 13.67 9.09
N LEU A 14 1.69 12.34 9.04
CA LEU A 14 0.74 11.66 8.16
C LEU A 14 -0.73 11.98 8.51
N GLU A 15 -1.06 12.08 9.79
CA GLU A 15 -2.37 12.53 10.26
C GLU A 15 -2.68 13.94 9.77
N ARG A 16 -1.75 14.90 9.93
CA ARG A 16 -1.92 16.28 9.44
C ARG A 16 -2.07 16.37 7.92
N LEU A 17 -1.51 15.40 7.19
CA LEU A 17 -1.63 15.28 5.74
C LEU A 17 -2.88 14.48 5.30
N ASN A 18 -3.67 13.95 6.24
CA ASN A 18 -4.78 13.02 5.97
C ASN A 18 -4.35 11.85 5.09
N LYS A 19 -3.23 11.21 5.41
CA LYS A 19 -2.71 10.05 4.66
C LYS A 19 -2.54 8.84 5.56
N ALA A 20 -3.11 7.71 5.13
CA ALA A 20 -2.73 6.40 5.66
C ALA A 20 -1.41 5.91 4.98
N PRO A 21 -0.47 5.33 5.74
CA PRO A 21 0.66 4.60 5.18
C PRO A 21 0.24 3.23 4.64
N LEU A 22 0.85 2.77 3.55
CA LEU A 22 0.61 1.42 3.01
C LEU A 22 1.30 0.33 3.84
N LEU A 23 2.45 0.64 4.44
CA LEU A 23 3.27 -0.29 5.20
C LEU A 23 3.66 0.28 6.57
N SER A 24 3.78 -0.56 7.59
CA SER A 24 4.33 -0.20 8.90
C SER A 24 5.28 -1.30 9.37
N LEU A 25 6.57 -1.09 9.12
CA LEU A 25 7.61 -2.14 9.21
C LEU A 25 8.74 -1.80 10.19
N GLY A 26 8.63 -0.72 10.96
CA GLY A 26 9.69 -0.27 11.88
C GLY A 26 10.95 0.27 11.19
N LEU A 27 10.87 0.63 9.90
CA LEU A 27 12.02 1.13 9.12
C LEU A 27 12.32 2.59 9.45
N ARG A 28 13.61 2.95 9.45
CA ARG A 28 14.11 4.33 9.64
C ARG A 28 15.42 4.61 8.91
N LEU A 29 15.67 3.89 7.80
CA LEU A 29 16.88 4.07 6.98
C LEU A 29 16.84 5.37 6.17
N GLY A 30 15.66 5.79 5.71
CA GLY A 30 15.53 6.93 4.80
C GLY A 30 15.79 6.54 3.34
N GLU A 31 16.29 7.50 2.56
CA GLU A 31 16.70 7.34 1.15
C GLU A 31 15.61 6.79 0.21
N GLY A 32 14.34 6.92 0.62
CA GLY A 32 13.20 6.37 -0.14
C GLY A 32 13.03 4.85 -0.03
N SER A 33 13.78 4.16 0.82
CA SER A 33 13.69 2.69 1.00
C SER A 33 12.26 2.19 1.28
N GLY A 34 11.53 2.85 2.18
CA GLY A 34 10.13 2.52 2.47
C GLY A 34 9.16 2.84 1.33
N ALA A 35 9.48 3.82 0.48
CA ALA A 35 8.71 4.09 -0.74
C ALA A 35 8.98 3.02 -1.80
N ALA A 36 10.24 2.63 -1.99
CA ALA A 36 10.63 1.58 -2.93
C ALA A 36 9.94 0.23 -2.62
N LEU A 37 9.88 -0.15 -1.34
CA LEU A 37 9.14 -1.35 -0.91
C LEU A 37 7.64 -1.26 -1.22
N ALA A 38 7.04 -0.08 -1.04
CA ALA A 38 5.62 0.13 -1.32
C ALA A 38 5.26 0.01 -2.82
N ILE A 39 6.21 0.16 -3.74
CA ILE A 39 5.97 -0.01 -5.19
C ILE A 39 5.46 -1.42 -5.51
N GLY A 40 5.93 -2.45 -4.79
CA GLY A 40 5.44 -3.81 -4.97
C GLY A 40 3.94 -3.94 -4.68
N VAL A 41 3.47 -3.31 -3.60
CA VAL A 41 2.04 -3.26 -3.23
C VAL A 41 1.22 -2.55 -4.29
N LEU A 42 1.72 -1.42 -4.81
CA LEU A 42 1.04 -0.67 -5.86
C LEU A 42 0.92 -1.49 -7.17
N LYS A 43 1.97 -2.20 -7.56
CA LYS A 43 1.94 -3.11 -8.72
C LYS A 43 0.91 -4.21 -8.53
N GLY A 44 0.84 -4.81 -7.34
CA GLY A 44 -0.17 -5.81 -7.00
C GLY A 44 -1.59 -5.26 -7.09
N ALA A 45 -1.83 -4.06 -6.54
CA ALA A 45 -3.14 -3.41 -6.63
C ALA A 45 -3.58 -3.15 -8.08
N VAL A 46 -2.66 -2.69 -8.95
CA VAL A 46 -2.94 -2.50 -10.38
C VAL A 46 -3.24 -3.84 -11.06
N ALA A 47 -2.46 -4.88 -10.77
CA ALA A 47 -2.68 -6.21 -11.33
C ALA A 47 -4.04 -6.80 -10.93
N CYS A 48 -4.43 -6.66 -9.65
CA CYS A 48 -5.76 -7.07 -9.19
C CYS A 48 -6.86 -6.27 -9.88
N HIS A 49 -6.70 -4.95 -10.02
CA HIS A 49 -7.72 -4.10 -10.63
C HIS A 49 -7.90 -4.38 -12.13
N ALA A 50 -6.81 -4.59 -12.86
CA ALA A 50 -6.83 -4.74 -14.32
C ALA A 50 -6.95 -6.20 -14.79
N GLY A 51 -6.59 -7.18 -13.95
CA GLY A 51 -6.43 -8.57 -14.36
C GLY A 51 -7.28 -9.60 -13.61
N MET A 52 -8.05 -9.19 -12.59
CA MET A 52 -8.93 -10.11 -11.87
C MET A 52 -10.25 -10.29 -12.62
N ALA A 53 -10.64 -11.55 -12.83
CA ALA A 53 -11.93 -11.90 -13.41
C ALA A 53 -13.08 -11.42 -12.51
N THR A 54 -14.14 -10.93 -13.13
CA THR A 54 -15.42 -10.68 -12.46
C THR A 54 -16.08 -11.98 -12.02
N PHE A 55 -17.07 -11.89 -11.14
CA PHE A 55 -17.83 -13.08 -10.71
C PHE A 55 -18.50 -13.83 -11.88
N ALA A 56 -18.88 -13.13 -12.94
CA ALA A 56 -19.48 -13.75 -14.12
C ALA A 56 -18.42 -14.51 -14.95
N GLU A 57 -17.29 -13.87 -15.23
CA GLU A 57 -16.16 -14.47 -15.97
C GLU A 57 -15.54 -15.65 -15.24
N ALA A 58 -15.49 -15.60 -13.91
CA ALA A 58 -15.02 -16.70 -13.07
C ALA A 58 -16.06 -17.81 -12.85
N GLY A 59 -17.30 -17.66 -13.37
CA GLY A 59 -18.33 -18.69 -13.27
C GLY A 59 -18.90 -18.90 -11.86
N VAL A 60 -18.85 -17.88 -11.00
CA VAL A 60 -19.23 -17.95 -9.58
C VAL A 60 -20.51 -17.16 -9.27
N SER A 61 -21.17 -16.61 -10.30
CA SER A 61 -22.47 -15.94 -10.17
C SER A 61 -23.60 -16.98 -10.30
N GLY A 62 -24.06 -17.58 -9.19
CA GLY A 62 -25.20 -18.52 -9.19
C GLY A 62 -25.02 -19.84 -8.46
N ALA A 63 -24.02 -19.96 -7.56
CA ALA A 63 -23.97 -21.02 -6.55
C ALA A 63 -24.79 -20.65 -5.32
#